data_AF-A0A921JG53-F1
#
_entry.id   AF-A0A921JG53-F1
#
_cell.length_a   1.000
_cell.length_b   1.000
_cell.length_c   1.000
_cell.angle_alpha   90.00
_cell.angle_beta   90.00
_cell.angle_gamma   90.00
#
_symmetry.space_group_name_H-M   'P 1'
#
loop_
_entity.id
_entity.type
_entity.pdbx_description
1 polymer ?
#
loop_
_entity_poly.entity_id
_entity_poly.type
_entity_poly.pdbx_seq_one_letter_code
_entity_poly.pdbx_strand_id
1 'polypeptide(L)'
;MVTITETTRRELSTVEEIIDHLRQGYDAMAASAPFAAGDLVDISSRAGIPPDTGVGDVAIFLVSASGTPWSTVMLLTGGGNRIITAVPTENLTKRDAE
;
A
#
# COMPACT_ATOMS: atom_id res chain seq x y z
N MET A 1 3.18 -30.59 -14.10
CA MET A 1 3.25 -29.13 -14.34
C MET A 1 4.42 -28.62 -13.52
N VAL A 2 5.38 -27.95 -14.15
CA VAL A 2 6.59 -27.45 -13.47
C VAL A 2 6.67 -25.95 -13.76
N THR A 3 6.78 -25.16 -12.70
CA THR A 3 6.99 -23.71 -12.80
C THR A 3 8.49 -23.45 -12.82
N ILE A 4 8.95 -22.71 -13.82
CA ILE A 4 10.34 -22.26 -13.94
C ILE A 4 10.35 -20.76 -13.61
N THR A 5 11.27 -20.34 -12.74
CA THR A 5 11.52 -18.93 -12.46
C THR A 5 12.83 -18.54 -13.14
N GLU A 6 12.75 -17.72 -14.17
CA GLU A 6 13.93 -17.17 -14.86
C GLU A 6 14.30 -15.81 -14.27
N THR A 7 15.54 -15.67 -13.82
CA THR A 7 16.07 -14.40 -13.31
C THR A 7 16.89 -13.73 -14.41
N THR A 8 16.34 -12.70 -15.06
CA THR A 8 17.09 -11.89 -16.03
C THR A 8 17.87 -10.79 -15.31
N ARG A 9 19.13 -10.57 -15.70
CA ARG A 9 19.95 -9.45 -15.25
C ARG A 9 20.07 -8.42 -16.35
N ARG A 10 19.76 -7.15 -16.03
CA ARG A 10 19.95 -6.00 -16.92
C ARG A 10 20.77 -4.94 -16.18
N GLU A 11 21.75 -4.36 -16.86
CA GLU A 11 22.50 -3.21 -16.37
C GLU A 11 21.78 -1.91 -16.79
N LEU A 12 21.70 -0.93 -15.88
CA LEU A 12 21.19 0.41 -16.13
C LEU A 12 22.38 1.36 -16.00
N SER A 13 22.72 2.02 -17.11
CA SER A 13 23.98 2.76 -17.27
C SER A 13 23.81 4.28 -17.24
N THR A 14 22.56 4.76 -17.34
CA THR A 14 22.22 6.19 -17.36
C THR A 14 21.17 6.52 -16.31
N VAL A 15 21.08 7.79 -15.93
CA VAL A 15 20.06 8.28 -15.00
C VAL A 15 18.66 8.09 -15.59
N GLU A 16 18.50 8.32 -16.89
CA GLU A 16 17.25 8.13 -17.62
C GLU A 16 16.78 6.67 -17.58
N GLU A 17 17.68 5.71 -17.82
CA GLU A 17 17.36 4.28 -17.71
C GLU A 17 16.92 3.87 -16.30
N ILE A 18 17.54 4.46 -15.26
CA ILE A 18 17.16 4.24 -13.86
C ILE A 18 15.76 4.80 -13.59
N ILE A 19 15.48 6.04 -14.04
CA ILE A 19 14.17 6.68 -13.86
C ILE A 19 13.07 5.86 -14.55
N ASP A 20 13.30 5.42 -15.78
CA ASP A 20 12.31 4.65 -16.53
C ASP A 20 12.06 3.28 -15.88
N HIS A 21 13.09 2.62 -15.36
CA HIS A 21 12.94 1.37 -14.62
C HIS A 21 12.10 1.56 -13.35
N LEU A 22 12.37 2.62 -12.58
CA LEU A 22 11.61 2.94 -11.36
C LEU A 22 10.14 3.28 -11.67
N ARG A 23 9.88 4.02 -12.76
CA ARG A 23 8.51 4.33 -13.23
C ARG A 23 7.76 3.06 -13.60
N GLN A 24 8.36 2.18 -14.38
CA GLN A 24 7.75 0.89 -14.74
C GLN A 24 7.41 0.07 -13.49
N GLY A 25 8.31 0.03 -12.51
CA GLY A 25 8.07 -0.62 -11.22
C GLY A 25 6.91 0.02 -10.45
N TYR A 26 6.86 1.34 -10.39
CA TYR A 26 5.76 2.07 -9.75
C TYR A 26 4.43 1.86 -10.46
N ASP A 27 4.39 1.92 -11.79
CA ASP A 27 3.16 1.73 -12.57
C ASP A 27 2.63 0.30 -12.42
N ALA A 28 3.51 -0.71 -12.46
CA ALA A 28 3.14 -2.09 -12.18
C ALA A 28 2.59 -2.27 -10.76
N MET A 29 3.23 -1.62 -9.77
CA MET A 29 2.79 -1.63 -8.39
C MET A 29 1.41 -0.98 -8.25
N ALA A 30 1.22 0.22 -8.78
CA ALA A 30 -0.04 0.96 -8.72
C ALA A 30 -1.18 0.21 -9.43
N ALA A 31 -0.90 -0.43 -10.57
CA ALA A 31 -1.87 -1.25 -11.30
C ALA A 31 -2.29 -2.51 -10.52
N SER A 32 -1.41 -3.04 -9.66
CA SER A 32 -1.69 -4.21 -8.82
C SER A 32 -2.26 -3.89 -7.44
N ALA A 33 -2.37 -2.60 -7.09
CA ALA A 33 -2.79 -2.19 -5.76
C ALA A 33 -4.28 -2.54 -5.52
N PRO A 34 -4.65 -2.98 -4.31
CA PRO A 34 -6.02 -3.33 -3.96
C PRO A 34 -6.94 -2.10 -3.89
N PHE A 35 -6.36 -0.91 -3.67
CA PHE A 35 -7.04 0.37 -3.59
C PHE A 35 -6.25 1.42 -4.37
N ALA A 36 -6.93 2.49 -4.79
CA ALA A 36 -6.25 3.65 -5.38
C ALA A 36 -5.71 4.57 -4.28
N ALA A 37 -4.56 5.22 -4.52
CA ALA A 37 -4.04 6.24 -3.62
C ALA A 37 -5.08 7.35 -3.42
N GLY A 38 -5.39 7.66 -2.15
CA GLY A 38 -6.43 8.61 -1.77
C GLY A 38 -7.81 7.99 -1.52
N ASP A 39 -8.02 6.69 -1.80
CA ASP A 39 -9.26 6.00 -1.46
C ASP A 39 -9.50 6.05 0.06
N LEU A 40 -10.75 6.29 0.46
CA LEU A 40 -11.21 6.06 1.82
C LEU A 40 -11.37 4.56 2.05
N VAL A 41 -10.83 4.08 3.15
CA VAL A 41 -10.92 2.67 3.55
C VAL A 41 -11.38 2.56 5.00
N ASP A 42 -12.17 1.54 5.26
CA ASP A 42 -12.55 1.12 6.61
C ASP A 42 -11.57 0.07 7.14
N ILE A 43 -11.30 0.12 8.44
CA ILE A 43 -10.53 -0.86 9.19
C ILE A 43 -11.49 -1.94 9.67
N SER A 44 -11.62 -3.03 8.93
CA SER A 44 -12.51 -4.15 9.26
C SER A 44 -12.00 -5.02 10.42
N SER A 45 -10.70 -4.93 10.72
CA SER A 45 -10.02 -5.65 11.81
C SER A 45 -8.88 -4.82 12.39
N ARG A 46 -8.75 -4.80 13.72
CA ARG A 46 -7.67 -4.07 14.42
C ARG A 46 -6.44 -4.95 14.72
N ALA A 47 -6.36 -6.14 14.14
CA ALA A 47 -5.22 -7.04 14.36
C ALA A 47 -3.91 -6.35 13.91
N GLY A 48 -2.97 -6.19 14.85
CA GLY A 48 -1.68 -5.52 14.57
C GLY A 48 -1.75 -3.99 14.47
N ILE A 49 -2.90 -3.37 14.77
CA ILE A 49 -3.06 -1.91 14.80
C ILE A 49 -3.04 -1.44 16.25
N PRO A 50 -2.18 -0.47 16.63
CA PRO A 50 -2.18 0.09 17.97
C PRO A 50 -3.56 0.67 18.37
N PRO A 51 -4.02 0.44 19.61
CA PRO A 51 -5.38 0.78 20.05
C PRO A 51 -5.66 2.29 20.07
N ASP A 52 -4.63 3.12 20.14
CA ASP A 52 -4.71 4.59 20.12
C ASP A 52 -4.61 5.19 18.72
N THR A 53 -4.65 4.37 17.66
CA THR A 53 -4.54 4.78 16.26
C THR A 53 -5.70 4.24 15.43
N GLY A 54 -6.18 4.97 14.42
CA GLY A 54 -7.32 4.58 13.60
C GLY A 54 -8.65 4.93 14.27
N VAL A 55 -8.77 6.18 14.76
CA VAL A 55 -10.02 6.67 15.34
C VAL A 55 -11.13 6.61 14.29
N GLY A 56 -12.27 6.03 14.68
CA GLY A 56 -13.42 5.85 13.80
C GLY A 56 -13.28 4.69 12.81
N ASP A 57 -12.25 3.85 12.95
CA ASP A 57 -11.97 2.72 12.06
C ASP A 57 -11.87 3.13 10.59
N VAL A 58 -11.33 4.32 10.34
CA VAL A 58 -11.15 4.88 8.99
C VAL A 58 -9.70 5.26 8.73
N ALA A 59 -9.32 5.15 7.46
CA ALA A 59 -8.05 5.65 6.97
C ALA A 59 -8.15 6.11 5.51
N ILE A 60 -7.14 6.83 5.07
CA ILE A 60 -6.89 7.10 3.64
C ILE A 60 -5.78 6.15 3.20
N PHE A 61 -6.04 5.34 2.17
CA PHE A 61 -5.03 4.50 1.56
C PHE A 61 -4.00 5.34 0.82
N LEU A 62 -2.71 5.07 1.03
CA LEU A 62 -1.62 5.79 0.35
C LEU A 62 -0.97 4.92 -0.72
N VAL A 63 -0.50 3.73 -0.35
CA VAL A 63 0.21 2.82 -1.26
C VAL A 63 0.34 1.42 -0.66
N SER A 64 0.43 0.39 -1.50
CA SER A 64 0.87 -0.95 -1.12
C SER A 64 1.95 -1.42 -2.09
N ALA A 65 3.00 -2.05 -1.59
CA ALA A 65 4.00 -2.66 -2.45
C ALA A 65 3.51 -4.02 -2.98
N SER A 66 3.80 -4.33 -4.24
CA SER A 66 3.44 -5.63 -4.81
C SER A 66 4.10 -6.76 -4.04
N GLY A 67 3.32 -7.80 -3.72
CA GLY A 67 3.81 -8.98 -3.02
C GLY A 67 4.02 -8.79 -1.51
N THR A 68 3.65 -7.64 -0.93
CA THR A 68 3.63 -7.46 0.53
C THR A 68 2.19 -7.57 1.06
N PRO A 69 1.99 -8.14 2.25
CA PRO A 69 0.67 -8.19 2.88
C PRO A 69 0.30 -6.87 3.59
N TRP A 70 1.04 -5.77 3.34
CA TRP A 70 0.93 -4.52 4.08
C TRP A 70 0.60 -3.36 3.15
N SER A 71 -0.27 -2.49 3.63
CA SER A 71 -0.64 -1.22 3.00
C SER A 71 -0.23 -0.07 3.90
N THR A 72 0.33 0.98 3.30
CA THR A 72 0.60 2.25 3.98
C THR A 72 -0.66 3.11 3.93
N VAL A 73 -1.10 3.58 5.10
CA VAL A 73 -2.32 4.38 5.25
C VAL A 73 -2.05 5.62 6.09
N MET A 74 -2.88 6.66 5.90
CA MET A 74 -2.97 7.80 6.79
C MET A 74 -4.21 7.68 7.67
N LEU A 75 -4.04 7.85 8.99
CA LEU A 75 -5.13 7.75 9.96
C LEU A 75 -4.96 8.75 11.12
N LEU A 76 -6.00 8.89 11.94
CA LEU A 76 -5.98 9.72 13.14
C LEU A 76 -5.65 8.89 14.38
N THR A 77 -4.83 9.44 15.27
CA THR A 77 -4.63 8.93 16.63
C THR A 77 -5.73 9.43 17.57
N GLY A 78 -5.89 8.78 18.72
CA GLY A 78 -6.82 9.18 19.79
C GLY A 78 -6.55 10.60 20.32
N GLY A 79 -5.32 11.10 20.18
CA GLY A 79 -4.95 12.48 20.49
C GLY A 79 -5.24 13.49 19.38
N GLY A 80 -5.86 13.08 18.26
CA GLY A 80 -6.22 13.96 17.15
C GLY A 80 -5.08 14.24 16.14
N ASN A 81 -3.95 13.54 16.23
CA ASN A 81 -2.84 13.71 15.29
C ASN A 81 -3.01 12.79 14.08
N ARG A 82 -2.65 13.29 12.89
CA ARG A 82 -2.53 12.45 11.69
C ARG A 82 -1.17 11.75 11.68
N ILE A 83 -1.17 10.45 11.45
CA ILE A 83 0.05 9.66 11.26
C ILE A 83 -0.03 8.82 10.00
N ILE A 84 1.13 8.43 9.49
CA ILE A 84 1.27 7.48 8.38
C ILE A 84 1.86 6.20 8.96
N THR A 85 1.20 5.07 8.74
CA THR A 85 1.64 3.77 9.25
C THR A 85 1.29 2.63 8.29
N ALA A 86 1.94 1.48 8.48
CA ALA A 86 1.61 0.26 7.77
C ALA A 86 0.51 -0.52 8.52
N VAL A 87 -0.46 -1.04 7.77
CA VAL A 87 -1.58 -1.86 8.26
C VAL A 87 -1.69 -3.10 7.36
N PRO A 88 -2.04 -4.28 7.90
CA PRO A 88 -2.29 -5.45 7.06
C PRO A 88 -3.37 -5.13 6.02
N THR A 89 -3.09 -5.38 4.75
CA THR A 89 -4.01 -5.07 3.65
C THR A 89 -5.35 -5.79 3.82
N GLU A 90 -5.35 -7.00 4.38
CA GLU A 90 -6.55 -7.79 4.66
C GLU A 90 -7.49 -7.15 5.71
N ASN A 91 -6.97 -6.24 6.54
CA ASN A 91 -7.77 -5.51 7.52
C ASN A 91 -8.47 -4.29 6.90
N LEU A 92 -8.29 -4.02 5.61
CA LEU A 92 -8.83 -2.86 4.94
C LEU A 92 -9.96 -3.26 3.99
N THR A 93 -11.03 -2.48 3.98
CA THR A 93 -12.12 -2.61 3.01
C THR A 93 -12.39 -1.25 2.38
N LYS A 94 -12.67 -1.22 1.08
CA LYS A 94 -13.01 0.03 0.40
C LYS A 94 -14.27 0.62 1.03
N ARG A 95 -14.21 1.89 1.41
CA ARG A 95 -15.37 2.61 1.91
C ARG A 95 -16.10 3.22 0.72
N ASP A 96 -17.31 2.75 0.47
CA ASP A 96 -18.18 3.39 -0.51
C ASP A 96 -18.74 4.69 0.08
N ALA A 97 -18.82 5.73 -0.75
CA ALA A 97 -19.49 6.96 -0.36
C ALA A 97 -21.00 6.66 -0.25
N GLU A 98 -21.53 6.75 0.96
CA GLU A 98 -22.97 6.69 1.24
C GLU A 98 -23.70 7.93 0.70
#